data_AF-A0AAD5PEJ0-F1
#
_entry.id   AF-A0AAD5PEJ0-F1
#
_cell.length_a   1.000
_cell.length_b   1.000
_cell.length_c   1.000
_cell.angle_alpha   90.00
_cell.angle_beta   90.00
_cell.angle_gamma   90.00
#
_symmetry.space_group_name_H-M   'P 1'
#
loop_
_entity.id
_entity.type
_entity.pdbx_description
1 polymer ?
#
loop_
_entity_poly.entity_id
_entity_poly.type
_entity_poly.pdbx_seq_one_letter_code
_entity_poly.pdbx_strand_id
1 'polypeptide(L)'
;IEPKIKGLLNKLSSVNFDSISNQIWDIAKESNTTLKTVVRMIFHKACDEPTFATNWAKLCKKLHDTLSTYPDASTIQDPTIMKKGNNNNNDNDEQQPASGIYLYRCYLLNKCQEQFELGWSTDVETMEMFSDAYYACMKQKRQGLGLVVFIGELYKQDMLLSRTVCQCLSRLIKEKEKVTDEDLETVCKLLMTVGPSFDTSYQTKFWLNIYIKRLEDVTKDNKNLSTRVKFKVMVCITHLYFF
;
A
#
# COMPACT_ATOMS: atom_id res chain seq x y z
N ILE A 1 -5.90 5.44 24.19
CA ILE A 1 -4.66 5.16 23.41
C ILE A 1 -4.71 5.74 21.99
N GLU A 2 -5.82 5.57 21.25
CA GLU A 2 -5.95 6.09 19.87
C GLU A 2 -5.74 7.61 19.73
N PRO A 3 -6.27 8.49 20.62
CA PRO A 3 -6.03 9.93 20.49
C PRO A 3 -4.54 10.30 20.61
N LYS A 4 -3.79 9.56 21.45
CA LYS A 4 -2.34 9.75 21.62
C LYS A 4 -1.59 9.35 20.35
N ILE A 5 -1.89 8.18 19.79
CA ILE A 5 -1.29 7.72 18.52
C ILE A 5 -1.64 8.71 17.40
N LYS A 6 -2.89 9.18 17.31
CA LYS A 6 -3.33 10.17 16.31
C LYS A 6 -2.53 11.47 16.43
N GLY A 7 -2.32 11.95 17.67
CA GLY A 7 -1.52 13.15 17.93
C GLY A 7 -0.07 13.02 17.49
N LEU A 8 0.53 11.82 17.66
CA LEU A 8 1.89 11.54 17.20
C LEU A 8 1.97 11.48 15.67
N LEU A 9 1.06 10.74 15.02
CA LEU A 9 1.02 10.64 13.56
C LEU A 9 0.82 12.02 12.91
N ASN A 10 -0.05 12.88 13.45
CA ASN A 10 -0.26 14.24 12.94
C ASN A 10 1.00 15.13 13.03
N LYS A 11 1.91 14.84 13.95
CA LYS A 11 3.15 15.61 14.14
C LYS A 11 4.33 15.02 13.39
N LEU A 12 4.19 13.81 12.81
CA LEU A 12 5.27 13.10 12.15
C LEU A 12 5.73 13.86 10.89
N SER A 13 7.00 14.19 10.85
CA SER A 13 7.67 14.84 9.72
C SER A 13 9.09 14.29 9.59
N SER A 14 9.78 14.61 8.49
CA SER A 14 11.17 14.22 8.29
C SER A 14 12.12 14.77 9.36
N VAL A 15 11.80 15.92 9.97
CA VAL A 15 12.68 16.59 10.95
C VAL A 15 12.63 15.92 12.33
N ASN A 16 11.44 15.48 12.74
CA ASN A 16 11.20 14.88 14.05
C ASN A 16 10.92 13.37 13.96
N PHE A 17 11.28 12.75 12.83
CA PHE A 17 10.93 11.38 12.49
C PHE A 17 11.38 10.38 13.56
N ASP A 18 12.65 10.42 13.95
CA ASP A 18 13.19 9.46 14.93
C ASP A 18 12.54 9.62 16.30
N SER A 19 12.38 10.86 16.78
CA SER A 19 11.73 11.12 18.07
C SER A 19 10.29 10.63 18.10
N ILE A 20 9.50 10.89 17.07
CA ILE A 20 8.09 10.51 17.04
C ILE A 20 7.92 9.02 16.77
N SER A 21 8.71 8.44 15.86
CA SER A 21 8.66 7.00 15.59
C SER A 21 9.03 6.16 16.81
N ASN A 22 9.99 6.60 17.63
CA ASN A 22 10.33 5.95 18.90
C ASN A 22 9.15 6.02 19.90
N GLN A 23 8.48 7.17 20.01
CA GLN A 23 7.29 7.29 20.87
C GLN A 23 6.12 6.43 20.38
N ILE A 24 5.95 6.28 19.06
CA ILE A 24 4.95 5.37 18.48
C ILE A 24 5.33 3.92 18.80
N TRP A 25 6.60 3.56 18.70
CA TRP A 25 7.10 2.23 19.06
C TRP A 25 6.87 1.90 20.53
N ASP A 26 7.11 2.84 21.44
CA ASP A 26 6.89 2.64 22.88
C ASP A 26 5.44 2.28 23.21
N ILE A 27 4.48 2.79 22.42
CA ILE A 27 3.06 2.43 22.52
C ILE A 27 2.80 1.09 21.82
N ALA A 28 3.37 0.89 20.62
CA ALA A 28 3.12 -0.28 19.79
C ALA A 28 3.60 -1.59 20.41
N LYS A 29 4.66 -1.55 21.22
CA LYS A 29 5.25 -2.73 21.86
C LYS A 29 4.47 -3.23 23.09
N GLU A 30 3.48 -2.46 23.58
CA GLU A 30 2.74 -2.81 24.81
C GLU A 30 1.86 -4.06 24.64
N SER A 31 1.29 -4.30 23.44
CA SER A 31 0.41 -5.44 23.19
C SER A 31 0.15 -5.68 21.69
N ASN A 32 -0.44 -6.84 21.35
CA ASN A 32 -0.91 -7.06 19.98
C ASN A 32 -1.99 -6.05 19.55
N THR A 33 -2.86 -5.62 20.47
CA THR A 33 -3.96 -4.70 20.18
C THR A 33 -3.46 -3.30 19.85
N THR A 34 -2.44 -2.83 20.57
CA THR A 34 -1.79 -1.54 20.31
C THR A 34 -1.01 -1.57 19.00
N LEU A 35 -0.25 -2.63 18.74
CA LEU A 35 0.45 -2.84 17.48
C LEU A 35 -0.51 -2.83 16.27
N LYS A 36 -1.60 -3.61 16.35
CA LYS A 36 -2.65 -3.67 15.32
C LYS A 36 -3.28 -2.30 15.08
N THR A 37 -3.54 -1.56 16.15
CA THR A 37 -4.11 -0.22 16.11
C THR A 37 -3.17 0.78 15.43
N VAL A 38 -1.87 0.75 15.77
CA VAL A 38 -0.85 1.59 15.12
C VAL A 38 -0.79 1.32 13.62
N VAL A 39 -0.73 0.04 13.21
CA VAL A 39 -0.75 -0.33 11.78
C VAL A 39 -2.01 0.21 11.09
N ARG A 40 -3.19 -0.02 11.68
CA ARG A 40 -4.48 0.48 11.15
C ARG A 40 -4.46 2.00 10.94
N MET A 41 -3.94 2.75 11.91
CA MET A 41 -3.91 4.21 11.86
C MET A 41 -2.91 4.74 10.83
N ILE A 42 -1.74 4.09 10.67
CA ILE A 42 -0.77 4.43 9.62
C ILE A 42 -1.40 4.26 8.24
N PHE A 43 -2.10 3.14 7.99
CA PHE A 43 -2.80 2.92 6.71
C PHE A 43 -3.86 3.99 6.44
N HIS A 44 -4.70 4.32 7.42
CA HIS A 44 -5.70 5.37 7.26
C HIS A 44 -5.06 6.71 6.88
N LYS A 45 -3.94 7.07 7.54
CA LYS A 45 -3.18 8.27 7.24
C LYS A 45 -2.54 8.25 5.86
N ALA A 46 -1.94 7.13 5.46
CA ALA A 46 -1.29 7.00 4.17
C ALA A 46 -2.29 7.06 3.01
N CYS A 47 -3.49 6.51 3.17
CA CYS A 47 -4.57 6.61 2.18
C CYS A 47 -5.13 8.04 2.08
N ASP A 48 -5.25 8.76 3.21
CA ASP A 48 -5.74 10.14 3.22
C ASP A 48 -4.71 11.16 2.74
N GLU A 49 -3.41 10.87 2.93
CA GLU A 49 -2.32 11.81 2.70
C GLU A 49 -1.23 11.19 1.79
N PRO A 50 -1.53 10.94 0.49
CA PRO A 50 -0.61 10.24 -0.42
C PRO A 50 0.72 10.97 -0.65
N THR A 51 0.75 12.29 -0.45
CA THR A 51 1.96 13.12 -0.53
C THR A 51 3.00 12.76 0.53
N PHE A 52 2.57 12.17 1.65
CA PHE A 52 3.45 11.72 2.74
C PHE A 52 3.64 10.20 2.76
N ALA A 53 3.20 9.48 1.72
CA ALA A 53 3.30 8.02 1.62
C ALA A 53 4.70 7.49 1.93
N THR A 54 5.76 8.17 1.46
CA THR A 54 7.15 7.81 1.75
C THR A 54 7.47 7.84 3.25
N ASN A 55 6.96 8.82 4.00
CA ASN A 55 7.18 8.91 5.45
C ASN A 55 6.43 7.80 6.19
N TRP A 56 5.20 7.48 5.76
CA TRP A 56 4.43 6.37 6.31
C TRP A 56 5.11 5.02 6.05
N ALA A 57 5.68 4.83 4.86
CA ALA A 57 6.38 3.59 4.50
C ALA A 57 7.68 3.43 5.30
N LYS A 58 8.43 4.53 5.48
CA LYS A 58 9.59 4.57 6.38
C LYS A 58 9.21 4.24 7.81
N LEU A 59 8.06 4.72 8.30
CA LEU A 59 7.58 4.38 9.65
C LEU A 59 7.27 2.89 9.78
N CYS A 60 6.60 2.29 8.78
CA CYS A 60 6.38 0.84 8.76
C CYS A 60 7.70 0.06 8.79
N LYS A 61 8.68 0.49 8.00
CA LYS A 61 10.02 -0.14 7.98
C LYS A 61 10.76 0.03 9.32
N LYS A 62 10.72 1.22 9.92
CA LYS A 62 11.30 1.48 11.23
C LYS A 62 10.68 0.60 12.32
N LEU A 63 9.36 0.44 12.32
CA LEU A 63 8.65 -0.44 13.27
C LEU A 63 9.03 -1.90 13.05
N HIS A 64 9.12 -2.36 11.80
CA HIS A 64 9.60 -3.70 11.46
C HIS A 64 11.00 -3.97 12.01
N ASP A 65 11.96 -3.07 11.74
CA ASP A 65 13.36 -3.26 12.11
C ASP A 65 13.57 -3.17 13.63
N THR A 66 12.83 -2.27 14.30
CA THR A 66 12.86 -2.15 15.75
C THR A 66 12.25 -3.39 16.42
N LEU A 67 11.13 -3.90 15.90
CA LEU A 67 10.53 -5.14 16.39
C LEU A 67 11.43 -6.36 16.13
N SER A 68 12.20 -6.35 15.04
CA SER A 68 13.15 -7.43 14.71
C SER A 68 14.32 -7.55 15.67
N THR A 69 14.67 -6.45 16.33
CA THR A 69 15.77 -6.39 17.30
C THR A 69 15.27 -6.37 18.74
N TYR A 70 13.95 -6.39 18.95
CA TYR A 70 13.35 -6.33 20.27
C TYR A 70 13.40 -7.70 20.97
N PRO A 71 14.08 -7.84 22.12
CA PRO A 71 14.26 -9.12 22.79
C PRO A 71 12.94 -9.82 23.14
N ASP A 72 11.95 -9.04 23.58
CA ASP A 72 10.65 -9.56 24.02
C ASP A 72 9.62 -9.59 22.89
N ALA A 73 10.03 -9.56 21.62
CA ALA A 73 9.09 -9.59 20.49
C ALA A 73 8.19 -10.84 20.50
N SER A 74 8.67 -11.96 21.06
CA SER A 74 7.91 -13.19 21.22
C SER A 74 6.74 -13.07 22.21
N THR A 75 6.76 -12.10 23.12
CA THR A 75 5.68 -11.83 24.08
C THR A 75 4.46 -11.18 23.42
N ILE A 76 4.68 -10.50 22.29
CA ILE A 76 3.62 -9.90 21.49
C ILE A 76 3.05 -10.98 20.57
N GLN A 77 1.96 -11.60 21.00
CA GLN A 77 1.29 -12.67 20.27
C GLN A 77 -0.18 -12.35 20.02
N ASP A 78 -0.71 -12.81 18.90
CA ASP A 78 -2.14 -12.77 18.58
C ASP A 78 -2.66 -14.20 18.36
N PRO A 79 -3.44 -14.76 19.30
CA PRO A 79 -3.96 -16.11 19.18
C PRO A 79 -5.03 -16.25 18.09
N THR A 80 -5.50 -15.16 17.47
CA THR A 80 -6.44 -15.24 16.35
C THR A 80 -5.75 -15.54 15.02
N ILE A 81 -4.41 -15.44 14.96
CA ILE A 81 -3.62 -15.68 13.76
C ILE A 81 -2.65 -16.83 14.05
N MET A 82 -2.84 -17.96 13.38
CA MET A 82 -1.94 -19.11 13.52
C MET A 82 -0.81 -19.06 12.51
N LYS A 83 0.38 -19.51 12.91
CA LYS A 83 1.46 -19.78 11.96
C LYS A 83 1.05 -20.99 11.11
N LYS A 84 1.11 -20.86 9.78
CA LYS A 84 0.99 -22.03 8.91
C LYS A 84 2.26 -22.87 9.11
N GLY A 85 2.09 -24.09 9.61
CA GLY A 85 3.18 -25.06 9.73
C GLY A 85 3.88 -25.24 8.39
N ASN A 86 5.18 -25.50 8.43
CA ASN A 86 5.92 -25.78 7.22
C ASN A 86 5.40 -27.12 6.66
N ASN A 87 5.14 -27.24 5.36
CA ASN A 87 4.69 -28.49 4.72
C ASN A 87 5.83 -29.55 4.68
N ASN A 88 6.43 -29.85 5.82
CA ASN A 88 7.32 -30.97 6.01
C ASN A 88 6.57 -31.97 6.89
N ASN A 89 6.12 -33.06 6.28
CA ASN A 89 5.39 -34.18 6.86
C ASN A 89 5.87 -34.58 8.27
N ASN A 90 5.37 -33.93 9.31
CA ASN A 90 5.47 -34.34 10.69
C ASN A 90 4.18 -33.85 11.38
N ASP A 91 3.27 -34.79 11.67
CA ASP A 91 1.92 -34.54 12.18
C ASP A 91 1.85 -34.02 13.64
N ASN A 92 2.92 -33.39 14.16
CA ASN A 92 3.03 -32.94 15.54
C ASN A 92 3.40 -31.45 15.70
N ASP A 93 3.30 -30.64 14.64
CA ASP A 93 3.50 -29.18 14.78
C ASP A 93 2.28 -28.56 15.48
N GLU A 94 2.36 -28.41 16.81
CA GLU A 94 1.44 -27.54 17.55
C GLU A 94 1.40 -26.17 16.86
N GLN A 95 0.22 -25.77 16.38
CA GLN A 95 0.02 -24.48 15.72
C GLN A 95 0.31 -23.35 16.71
N GLN A 96 1.51 -22.80 16.63
CA GLN A 96 1.92 -21.69 17.45
C GLN A 96 1.25 -20.39 16.97
N PRO A 97 0.79 -19.53 17.90
CA PRO A 97 0.23 -18.24 17.53
C PRO A 97 1.28 -17.36 16.84
N ALA A 98 0.81 -16.48 15.97
CA ALA A 98 1.64 -15.48 15.33
C ALA A 98 2.25 -14.55 16.39
N SER A 99 3.56 -14.36 16.33
CA SER A 99 4.30 -13.57 17.30
C SER A 99 5.39 -12.72 16.65
N GLY A 100 5.76 -11.63 17.32
CA GLY A 100 6.85 -10.74 16.91
C GLY A 100 6.75 -10.24 15.47
N ILE A 101 7.85 -10.33 14.72
CA ILE A 101 7.94 -9.85 13.33
C ILE A 101 6.90 -10.53 12.44
N TYR A 102 6.69 -11.84 12.58
CA TYR A 102 5.74 -12.57 11.77
C TYR A 102 4.32 -12.00 11.95
N LEU A 103 3.93 -11.75 13.20
CA LEU A 103 2.64 -11.11 13.51
C LEU A 103 2.51 -9.72 12.87
N TYR A 104 3.55 -8.90 12.98
CA TYR A 104 3.56 -7.56 12.36
C TYR A 104 3.39 -7.64 10.84
N ARG A 105 4.09 -8.56 10.19
CA ARG A 105 3.95 -8.80 8.74
C ARG A 105 2.54 -9.27 8.39
N CYS A 106 1.93 -10.15 9.19
CA CYS A 106 0.54 -10.54 9.01
C CYS A 106 -0.42 -9.33 9.12
N TYR A 107 -0.25 -8.45 10.11
CA TYR A 107 -1.08 -7.25 10.22
C TYR A 107 -0.93 -6.32 9.01
N LEU A 108 0.30 -6.07 8.56
CA LEU A 108 0.55 -5.21 7.41
C LEU A 108 -0.05 -5.81 6.12
N LEU A 109 0.20 -7.08 5.85
CA LEU A 109 -0.31 -7.77 4.65
C LEU A 109 -1.84 -7.90 4.67
N ASN A 110 -2.43 -8.30 5.80
CA ASN A 110 -3.87 -8.40 5.94
C ASN A 110 -4.53 -7.03 5.76
N LYS A 111 -3.91 -5.95 6.27
CA LYS A 111 -4.43 -4.60 6.07
C LYS A 111 -4.33 -4.12 4.63
N CYS A 112 -3.22 -4.39 3.94
CA CYS A 112 -3.11 -4.16 2.50
C CYS A 112 -4.23 -4.89 1.74
N GLN A 113 -4.42 -6.18 2.03
CA GLN A 113 -5.43 -7.02 1.37
C GLN A 113 -6.84 -6.50 1.63
N GLU A 114 -7.20 -6.24 2.90
CA GLU A 114 -8.51 -5.72 3.30
C GLU A 114 -8.83 -4.40 2.58
N GLN A 115 -7.89 -3.45 2.56
CA GLN A 115 -8.10 -2.16 1.91
C GLN A 115 -8.17 -2.29 0.37
N PHE A 116 -7.43 -3.24 -0.20
CA PHE A 116 -7.47 -3.51 -1.62
C PHE A 116 -8.77 -4.19 -2.06
N GLU A 117 -9.28 -5.12 -1.26
CA GLU A 117 -10.54 -5.85 -1.50
C GLU A 117 -11.77 -4.97 -1.30
N LEU A 118 -11.73 -4.07 -0.30
CA LEU A 118 -12.77 -3.06 -0.09
C LEU A 118 -13.06 -2.30 -1.39
N GLY A 119 -12.00 -2.02 -2.16
CA GLY A 119 -12.11 -1.41 -3.46
C GLY A 119 -12.68 0.00 -3.42
N TRP A 120 -12.90 0.53 -4.61
CA TRP A 120 -13.56 1.82 -4.82
C TRP A 120 -14.35 1.75 -6.12
N SER A 121 -15.51 2.41 -6.13
CA SER A 121 -16.32 2.57 -7.34
C SER A 121 -15.81 3.77 -8.14
N THR A 122 -15.83 3.63 -9.46
CA THR A 122 -15.67 4.74 -10.41
C THR A 122 -17.00 5.30 -10.87
N ASP A 123 -18.09 4.57 -10.64
CA ASP A 123 -19.41 4.86 -11.17
C ASP A 123 -20.15 5.80 -10.21
N VAL A 124 -19.80 7.09 -10.26
CA VAL A 124 -20.47 8.19 -9.53
C VAL A 124 -21.50 8.93 -10.38
N GLU A 125 -21.58 8.63 -11.68
CA GLU A 125 -22.43 9.33 -12.65
C GLU A 125 -23.94 9.19 -12.37
N THR A 126 -24.34 8.09 -11.74
CA THR A 126 -25.74 7.82 -11.36
C THR A 126 -26.10 8.42 -10.00
N MET A 127 -25.13 8.96 -9.26
CA MET A 127 -25.36 9.54 -7.94
C MET A 127 -25.76 11.01 -8.05
N GLU A 128 -26.64 11.45 -7.17
CA GLU A 128 -26.96 12.87 -7.05
C GLU A 128 -25.71 13.66 -6.61
N MET A 129 -25.31 14.63 -7.43
CA MET A 129 -24.16 15.48 -7.18
C MET A 129 -24.35 16.22 -5.84
N PHE A 130 -23.27 16.30 -5.05
CA PHE A 130 -23.26 16.89 -3.70
C PHE A 130 -24.07 16.16 -2.62
N SER A 131 -24.58 14.97 -2.89
CA SER A 131 -25.14 14.11 -1.84
C SER A 131 -24.06 13.54 -0.92
N ASP A 132 -24.43 13.13 0.30
CA ASP A 132 -23.53 12.44 1.23
C ASP A 132 -22.94 11.16 0.61
N ALA A 133 -23.75 10.45 -0.19
CA ALA A 133 -23.31 9.26 -0.91
C ALA A 133 -22.24 9.58 -1.97
N TYR A 134 -22.41 10.68 -2.71
CA TYR A 134 -21.41 11.17 -3.67
C TYR A 134 -20.08 11.49 -2.98
N TYR A 135 -20.11 12.28 -1.89
CA TYR A 135 -18.89 12.61 -1.15
C TYR A 135 -18.22 11.39 -0.53
N ALA A 136 -18.99 10.43 -0.02
CA ALA A 136 -18.47 9.17 0.50
C ALA A 136 -17.76 8.35 -0.59
N CYS A 137 -18.37 8.22 -1.77
CA CYS A 137 -17.79 7.51 -2.91
C CYS A 137 -16.49 8.18 -3.39
N MET A 138 -16.50 9.51 -3.56
CA MET A 138 -15.31 10.26 -3.97
C MET A 138 -14.18 10.14 -2.94
N LYS A 139 -14.51 10.19 -1.64
CA LYS A 139 -13.54 9.97 -0.57
C LYS A 139 -12.95 8.56 -0.63
N GLN A 140 -13.77 7.54 -0.84
CA GLN A 140 -13.32 6.16 -0.96
C GLN A 140 -12.41 5.96 -2.17
N LYS A 141 -12.74 6.54 -3.33
CA LYS A 141 -11.87 6.53 -4.52
C LYS A 141 -10.53 7.20 -4.22
N ARG A 142 -10.53 8.39 -3.61
CA ARG A 142 -9.30 9.11 -3.24
C ARG A 142 -8.42 8.28 -2.30
N GLN A 143 -9.01 7.67 -1.27
CA GLN A 143 -8.30 6.80 -0.33
C GLN A 143 -7.76 5.53 -1.02
N GLY A 144 -8.51 4.96 -1.96
CA GLY A 144 -8.09 3.83 -2.78
C GLY A 144 -6.87 4.14 -3.66
N LEU A 145 -6.88 5.28 -4.34
CA LEU A 145 -5.71 5.74 -5.11
C LEU A 145 -4.52 6.06 -4.19
N GLY A 146 -4.79 6.63 -3.01
CA GLY A 146 -3.78 6.85 -1.97
C GLY A 146 -3.13 5.56 -1.49
N LEU A 147 -3.92 4.50 -1.29
CA LEU A 147 -3.44 3.16 -0.95
C LEU A 147 -2.47 2.64 -2.00
N VAL A 148 -2.77 2.81 -3.29
CA VAL A 148 -1.90 2.34 -4.38
C VAL A 148 -0.54 3.03 -4.33
N VAL A 149 -0.51 4.34 -4.12
CA VAL A 149 0.74 5.10 -3.93
C VAL A 149 1.50 4.57 -2.72
N PHE A 150 0.81 4.35 -1.61
CA PHE A 150 1.41 3.83 -0.39
C PHE A 150 1.98 2.41 -0.53
N ILE A 151 1.30 1.53 -1.27
CA ILE A 151 1.79 0.19 -1.61
C ILE A 151 3.10 0.27 -2.40
N GLY A 152 3.22 1.21 -3.35
CA GLY A 152 4.46 1.44 -4.08
C GLY A 152 5.62 1.82 -3.17
N GLU A 153 5.37 2.72 -2.22
CA GLU A 153 6.38 3.14 -1.23
C GLU A 153 6.74 2.03 -0.25
N LEU A 154 5.78 1.19 0.17
CA LEU A 154 6.04 0.00 0.99
C LEU A 154 6.86 -1.06 0.24
N TYR A 155 6.58 -1.28 -1.04
CA TYR A 155 7.35 -2.19 -1.89
C TYR A 155 8.81 -1.74 -1.99
N LYS A 156 9.06 -0.43 -2.14
CA LYS A 156 10.41 0.15 -2.15
C LYS A 156 11.18 -0.04 -0.83
N GLN A 157 10.49 -0.30 0.27
CA GLN A 157 11.08 -0.62 1.58
C GLN A 157 11.20 -2.13 1.84
N ASP A 158 11.04 -2.98 0.81
CA ASP A 158 11.03 -4.45 0.89
C ASP A 158 9.96 -5.01 1.86
N MET A 159 8.90 -4.24 2.10
CA MET A 159 7.81 -4.63 3.00
C MET A 159 6.72 -5.43 2.29
N LEU A 160 6.67 -5.38 0.96
CA LEU A 160 5.69 -6.07 0.12
C LEU A 160 6.37 -6.81 -1.04
N LEU A 161 5.67 -7.80 -1.59
CA LEU A 161 6.14 -8.56 -2.76
C LEU A 161 5.67 -7.91 -4.06
N SER A 162 6.40 -8.16 -5.15
CA SER A 162 6.06 -7.67 -6.50
C SER A 162 4.64 -8.05 -6.94
N ARG A 163 4.13 -9.21 -6.50
CA ARG A 163 2.76 -9.67 -6.77
C ARG A 163 1.70 -8.65 -6.32
N THR A 164 1.89 -7.99 -5.18
CA THR A 164 0.94 -6.97 -4.68
C THR A 164 0.91 -5.75 -5.60
N VAL A 165 2.07 -5.32 -6.09
CA VAL A 165 2.18 -4.22 -7.06
C VAL A 165 1.50 -4.60 -8.38
N CYS A 166 1.72 -5.81 -8.90
CA CYS A 166 1.03 -6.32 -10.09
C CYS A 166 -0.50 -6.30 -9.91
N GLN A 167 -1.01 -6.70 -8.75
CA GLN A 167 -2.44 -6.68 -8.46
C GLN A 167 -3.00 -5.25 -8.52
N CYS A 168 -2.30 -4.27 -7.94
CA CYS A 168 -2.70 -2.87 -8.01
C CYS A 168 -2.74 -2.34 -9.45
N LEU A 169 -1.69 -2.60 -10.24
CA LEU A 169 -1.64 -2.21 -11.66
C LEU A 169 -2.79 -2.85 -12.43
N SER A 170 -2.93 -4.17 -12.35
CA SER A 170 -3.99 -4.90 -13.06
C SER A 170 -5.40 -4.43 -12.70
N ARG A 171 -5.64 -3.97 -11.46
CA ARG A 171 -6.93 -3.39 -11.06
C ARG A 171 -7.20 -2.04 -11.71
N LEU A 172 -6.21 -1.14 -11.75
CA LEU A 172 -6.39 0.23 -12.26
C LEU A 172 -6.57 0.30 -13.78
N ILE A 173 -5.94 -0.60 -14.53
CA ILE A 173 -5.99 -0.62 -16.02
C ILE A 173 -6.80 -1.78 -16.60
N LYS A 174 -7.71 -2.34 -15.78
CA LYS A 174 -8.54 -3.50 -16.16
C LYS A 174 -9.49 -3.17 -17.31
N GLU A 175 -10.29 -2.11 -17.19
CA GLU A 175 -11.36 -1.75 -18.13
C GLU A 175 -11.01 -0.45 -18.86
N LYS A 176 -10.49 -0.56 -20.10
CA LYS A 176 -9.91 0.56 -20.85
C LYS A 176 -10.81 1.80 -20.92
N GLU A 177 -12.11 1.59 -21.10
CA GLU A 177 -13.12 2.63 -21.30
C GLU A 177 -13.46 3.37 -20.01
N LYS A 178 -13.35 2.71 -18.84
CA LYS A 178 -13.64 3.29 -17.53
C LYS A 178 -12.44 3.93 -16.84
N VAL A 179 -11.23 3.77 -17.40
CA VAL A 179 -10.02 4.36 -16.80
C VAL A 179 -10.13 5.89 -16.81
N THR A 180 -10.03 6.49 -15.63
CA THR A 180 -10.07 7.95 -15.47
C THR A 180 -8.67 8.56 -15.48
N ASP A 181 -8.60 9.88 -15.68
CA ASP A 181 -7.35 10.65 -15.60
C ASP A 181 -6.60 10.38 -14.27
N GLU A 182 -7.31 10.30 -13.14
CA GLU A 182 -6.74 10.05 -11.82
C GLU A 182 -6.13 8.65 -11.68
N ASP A 183 -6.74 7.65 -12.32
CA ASP A 183 -6.25 6.27 -12.30
C ASP A 183 -4.91 6.18 -13.03
N LEU A 184 -4.82 6.74 -14.25
CA LEU A 184 -3.58 6.76 -15.03
C LEU A 184 -2.48 7.57 -14.35
N GLU A 185 -2.83 8.68 -13.71
CA GLU A 185 -1.86 9.44 -12.92
C GLU A 185 -1.31 8.61 -11.76
N THR A 186 -2.15 7.85 -11.10
CA THR A 186 -1.76 6.96 -9.99
C THR A 186 -0.91 5.81 -10.50
N VAL A 187 -1.26 5.20 -11.64
CA VAL A 187 -0.43 4.18 -12.30
C VAL A 187 0.95 4.72 -12.66
N CYS A 188 1.02 5.90 -13.28
CA CYS A 188 2.29 6.52 -13.62
C CYS A 188 3.15 6.77 -12.37
N LYS A 189 2.56 7.32 -11.30
CA LYS A 189 3.27 7.52 -10.02
C LYS A 189 3.79 6.20 -9.46
N LEU A 190 2.95 5.17 -9.43
CA LEU A 190 3.33 3.83 -8.96
C LEU A 190 4.51 3.28 -9.76
N LEU A 191 4.40 3.27 -11.10
CA LEU A 191 5.45 2.77 -11.99
C LEU A 191 6.76 3.54 -11.86
N MET A 192 6.71 4.86 -11.69
CA MET A 192 7.91 5.67 -11.42
C MET A 192 8.54 5.36 -10.06
N THR A 193 7.73 5.07 -9.04
CA THR A 193 8.24 4.68 -7.70
C THR A 193 8.86 3.29 -7.70
N VAL A 194 8.19 2.30 -8.32
CA VAL A 194 8.62 0.89 -8.25
C VAL A 194 9.60 0.51 -9.37
N GLY A 195 9.58 1.20 -10.50
CA GLY A 195 10.30 0.84 -11.73
C GLY A 195 11.73 0.36 -11.52
N PRO A 196 12.60 1.14 -10.85
CA PRO A 196 14.00 0.75 -10.61
C PRO A 196 14.17 -0.58 -9.86
N SER A 197 13.31 -0.85 -8.87
CA SER A 197 13.35 -2.10 -8.10
C SER A 197 12.59 -3.23 -8.80
N PHE A 198 11.60 -2.89 -9.62
CA PHE A 198 10.73 -3.82 -10.32
C PHE A 198 11.40 -4.39 -11.57
N ASP A 199 12.34 -3.69 -12.20
CA ASP A 199 13.02 -4.15 -13.42
C ASP A 199 14.19 -5.12 -13.17
N THR A 200 14.22 -5.80 -12.04
CA THR A 200 15.34 -6.66 -11.62
C THR A 200 15.26 -8.11 -12.14
N SER A 201 14.06 -8.64 -12.40
CA SER A 201 13.86 -10.04 -12.80
C SER A 201 13.24 -10.17 -14.19
N TYR A 202 13.48 -11.29 -14.87
CA TYR A 202 12.85 -11.58 -16.17
C TYR A 202 11.32 -11.55 -16.08
N GLN A 203 10.76 -12.10 -15.00
CA GLN A 203 9.31 -12.15 -14.81
C GLN A 203 8.71 -10.76 -14.64
N THR A 204 9.35 -9.90 -13.86
CA THR A 204 8.86 -8.53 -13.63
C THR A 204 9.03 -7.64 -14.85
N LYS A 205 10.13 -7.80 -15.61
CA LYS A 205 10.31 -7.24 -16.97
C LYS A 205 9.16 -7.59 -17.92
N PHE A 206 8.80 -8.87 -17.95
CA PHE A 206 7.69 -9.34 -18.78
C PHE A 206 6.36 -8.67 -18.41
N TRP A 207 6.04 -8.60 -17.12
CA TRP A 207 4.84 -7.89 -16.63
C TRP A 207 4.89 -6.40 -16.93
N LEU A 208 6.04 -5.75 -16.77
CA LEU A 208 6.22 -4.34 -17.08
C LEU A 208 5.91 -4.03 -18.55
N ASN A 209 6.41 -4.85 -19.47
CA ASN A 209 6.11 -4.72 -20.90
C ASN A 209 4.62 -4.89 -21.21
N ILE A 210 3.93 -5.81 -20.52
CA ILE A 210 2.47 -5.96 -20.64
C ILE A 210 1.77 -4.67 -20.18
N TYR A 211 2.18 -4.09 -19.06
CA TYR A 211 1.58 -2.87 -18.53
C TYR A 211 1.86 -1.66 -19.42
N ILE A 212 3.06 -1.53 -19.98
CA ILE A 212 3.41 -0.48 -20.96
C ILE A 212 2.48 -0.58 -22.18
N LYS A 213 2.37 -1.77 -22.78
CA LYS A 213 1.47 -1.99 -23.93
C LYS A 213 0.02 -1.66 -23.58
N ARG A 214 -0.43 -2.03 -22.38
CA ARG A 214 -1.78 -1.72 -21.91
C ARG A 214 -2.01 -0.22 -21.74
N LEU A 215 -1.01 0.53 -21.26
CA LEU A 215 -1.08 1.98 -21.14
C LEU A 215 -1.17 2.65 -22.51
N GLU A 216 -0.37 2.20 -23.49
CA GLU A 216 -0.44 2.69 -24.87
C GLU A 216 -1.84 2.48 -25.45
N ASP A 217 -2.37 1.26 -25.32
CA ASP A 217 -3.72 0.91 -25.72
C ASP A 217 -4.78 1.82 -25.10
N VAL A 218 -4.74 2.02 -23.77
CA VAL A 218 -5.70 2.88 -23.05
C VAL A 218 -5.63 4.32 -23.57
N THR A 219 -4.43 4.86 -23.79
CA THR A 219 -4.28 6.24 -24.30
C THR A 219 -4.75 6.44 -25.75
N LYS A 220 -4.66 5.39 -26.58
CA LYS A 220 -5.14 5.38 -27.97
C LYS A 220 -6.66 5.22 -28.05
N ASP A 221 -7.20 4.26 -27.30
CA ASP A 221 -8.59 3.84 -27.41
C ASP A 221 -9.54 4.77 -26.64
N ASN A 222 -9.10 5.33 -25.51
CA ASN A 222 -9.95 6.15 -24.66
C ASN A 222 -9.92 7.63 -25.05
N LYS A 223 -11.03 8.10 -25.63
CA LYS A 223 -11.23 9.48 -26.08
C LYS A 223 -11.52 10.47 -24.93
N ASN A 224 -11.92 9.97 -23.76
CA ASN A 224 -12.32 10.80 -22.61
C ASN A 224 -11.10 11.28 -21.78
N LEU A 225 -9.90 10.76 -22.08
CA LEU A 225 -8.68 11.14 -21.38
C LEU A 225 -8.16 12.51 -21.83
N SER A 226 -7.72 13.33 -20.87
CA SER A 226 -7.13 14.62 -21.19
C SER A 226 -5.77 14.50 -21.88
N THR A 227 -5.44 15.45 -22.74
CA THR A 227 -4.13 15.52 -23.42
C THR A 227 -2.97 15.55 -22.42
N ARG A 228 -3.16 16.20 -21.26
CA ARG A 228 -2.17 16.26 -20.18
C ARG A 228 -1.84 14.88 -19.64
N VAL A 229 -2.84 14.03 -19.41
CA VAL A 229 -2.63 12.66 -18.91
C VAL A 229 -2.01 11.78 -19.99
N LYS A 230 -2.42 11.90 -21.25
CA LYS A 230 -1.78 11.20 -22.37
C LYS A 230 -0.29 11.51 -22.46
N PHE A 231 0.08 12.79 -22.35
CA PHE A 231 1.49 13.21 -22.33
C PHE A 231 2.22 12.64 -21.11
N LYS A 232 1.61 12.65 -19.93
CA LYS A 232 2.19 12.10 -18.70
C LYS A 232 2.46 10.59 -18.82
N VAL A 233 1.54 9.84 -19.42
CA VAL A 233 1.72 8.40 -19.71
C VAL A 233 2.88 8.19 -20.68
N MET A 234 2.96 8.98 -21.76
CA MET A 234 4.07 8.91 -22.71
C MET A 234 5.43 9.15 -22.02
N VAL A 235 5.52 10.17 -21.16
CA VAL A 235 6.74 10.45 -20.37
C VAL A 235 7.05 9.31 -19.41
N CYS A 236 6.04 8.73 -18.76
CA CYS A 236 6.21 7.58 -17.88
C CYS A 236 6.76 6.37 -18.63
N ILE A 237 6.16 6.01 -19.78
CA ILE A 237 6.62 4.90 -20.62
C ILE A 237 8.06 5.14 -21.08
N THR A 238 8.38 6.36 -21.49
CA THR A 238 9.73 6.73 -21.91
C THR A 238 10.73 6.46 -20.79
N HIS A 239 10.46 6.91 -19.56
CA HIS A 239 11.33 6.63 -18.40
C HIS A 239 11.49 5.14 -18.11
N LEU A 240 10.43 4.34 -18.26
CA LEU A 240 10.48 2.90 -18.00
C LEU A 240 11.40 2.15 -18.98
N TYR A 241 11.62 2.67 -20.18
CA TYR A 241 12.60 2.11 -21.12
C TYR A 241 14.07 2.47 -20.78
N PHE A 242 14.29 3.44 -19.88
CA PHE A 242 15.63 3.86 -19.46
C PHE A 242 16.10 3.25 -18.15
N PHE A 243 15.25 2.46 -17.47
CA PHE A 243 15.66 1.60 -16.36
C PHE A 243 16.26 0.30 -16.89
#